data_AF-A0A917EGQ8-F1
#
_entry.id   AF-A0A917EGQ8-F1
#
_cell.length_a   1.000
_cell.length_b   1.000
_cell.length_c   1.000
_cell.angle_alpha   90.00
_cell.angle_beta   90.00
_cell.angle_gamma   90.00
#
_symmetry.space_group_name_H-M   'P 1'
#
loop_
_entity.id
_entity.type
_entity.pdbx_description
1 polymer ?
#
loop_
_entity_poly.entity_id
_entity_poly.type
_entity_poly.pdbx_seq_one_letter_code
_entity_poly.pdbx_strand_id
1 'polypeptide(L)'
;MVFAHGFGCDQTLWRFVAPSFDNDFGVMTFDDVGAAGTDKSACDRDRYASLAGYVRDVVPVSSLVVVDAKGHCPHFSAPEQIVAAMRGFL
;
A
#
# COMPACT_ATOMS: atom_id res chain seq x y z
N MET A 1 1.73 -10.78 -4.56
CA MET A 1 0.91 -9.58 -4.29
C MET A 1 1.73 -8.62 -3.45
N VAL A 2 1.76 -7.33 -3.80
CA VAL A 2 2.57 -6.31 -3.11
C VAL A 2 1.64 -5.26 -2.51
N PHE A 3 1.83 -4.94 -1.23
CA PHE A 3 1.09 -3.89 -0.53
C PHE A 3 2.03 -2.73 -0.18
N ALA A 4 1.75 -1.56 -0.75
CA ALA A 4 2.43 -0.30 -0.43
C ALA A 4 1.55 0.53 0.52
N HIS A 5 2.14 1.18 1.53
CA HIS A 5 1.40 1.98 2.49
C HIS A 5 1.25 3.44 2.04
N GLY A 6 0.35 4.18 2.67
CA GLY A 6 0.16 5.61 2.43
C GLY A 6 1.19 6.49 3.13
N PHE A 7 1.15 7.79 2.83
CA PHE A 7 2.03 8.79 3.45
C PHE A 7 1.91 8.82 4.99
N GLY A 8 3.04 8.94 5.68
CA GLY A 8 3.09 9.08 7.14
C GLY A 8 2.77 7.80 7.92
N CYS A 9 2.78 6.65 7.25
CA CYS A 9 2.53 5.34 7.84
C CYS A 9 3.68 4.37 7.52
N ASP A 10 3.50 3.12 7.90
CA ASP A 10 4.42 2.01 7.64
C ASP A 10 3.64 0.75 7.24
N GLN A 11 4.36 -0.31 6.91
CA GLN A 11 3.85 -1.60 6.47
C GLN A 11 2.86 -2.25 7.44
N THR A 12 2.90 -1.90 8.74
CA THR A 12 2.02 -2.52 9.76
C THR A 12 0.54 -2.19 9.57
N LEU A 13 0.23 -1.18 8.75
CA LEU A 13 -1.15 -0.87 8.36
C LEU A 13 -1.86 -2.06 7.70
N TRP A 14 -1.12 -2.92 7.00
CA TRP A 14 -1.69 -4.03 6.25
C TRP A 14 -1.91 -5.30 7.08
N ARG A 15 -1.60 -5.29 8.39
CA ARG A 15 -1.67 -6.49 9.26
C ARG A 15 -3.03 -7.19 9.31
N PHE A 16 -4.12 -6.49 8.99
CA PHE A 16 -5.48 -7.06 8.97
C PHE A 16 -5.97 -7.46 7.58
N VAL A 17 -5.23 -7.10 6.53
CA VAL A 17 -5.64 -7.30 5.14
C VAL A 17 -4.67 -8.26 4.44
N ALA A 18 -3.37 -8.04 4.54
CA ALA A 18 -2.34 -8.83 3.88
C ALA A 18 -2.45 -10.35 4.15
N PRO A 19 -2.71 -10.83 5.40
CA PRO A 19 -2.82 -12.26 5.65
C PRO A 19 -3.97 -12.96 4.91
N SER A 20 -4.97 -12.20 4.43
CA SER A 20 -6.09 -12.76 3.67
C SER A 20 -5.69 -13.29 2.29
N PHE A 21 -4.45 -13.05 1.87
CA PHE A 21 -3.93 -13.42 0.54
C PHE A 21 -2.77 -14.42 0.58
N ASP A 22 -2.29 -14.81 1.77
CA ASP A 22 -1.11 -15.67 1.95
C ASP A 22 -1.27 -17.07 1.32
N ASN A 23 -2.51 -17.59 1.27
CA ASN A 23 -2.77 -18.90 0.67
C ASN A 23 -2.77 -18.86 -0.87
N ASP A 24 -3.01 -17.69 -1.45
CA ASP A 24 -3.26 -17.53 -2.89
C ASP A 24 -2.03 -16.95 -3.61
N PHE A 25 -1.21 -16.15 -2.91
CA PHE A 25 -0.09 -15.41 -3.49
C PHE A 25 1.10 -15.35 -2.53
N GLY A 26 2.32 -15.21 -3.07
CA GLY A 26 3.43 -14.66 -2.29
C GLY A 26 3.12 -13.20 -1.93
N VAL A 27 2.87 -12.92 -0.65
CA VAL A 27 2.53 -11.59 -0.14
C VAL A 27 3.79 -10.86 0.34
N MET A 28 3.95 -9.61 -0.08
CA MET A 28 5.06 -8.74 0.34
C MET A 28 4.53 -7.38 0.79
N THR A 29 5.01 -6.92 1.95
CA THR A 29 4.87 -5.56 2.46
C THR A 29 6.27 -4.94 2.58
N PHE A 30 6.38 -3.62 2.46
CA PHE A 30 7.64 -2.90 2.63
C PHE A 30 7.39 -1.49 3.15
N ASP A 31 8.44 -0.89 3.72
CA ASP A 31 8.44 0.50 4.18
C ASP A 31 9.13 1.39 3.14
N ASP A 32 8.46 2.48 2.76
CA ASP A 32 9.05 3.50 1.92
C ASP A 32 10.10 4.31 2.67
N VAL A 33 11.13 4.77 1.95
CA VAL A 33 12.15 5.68 2.51
C VAL A 33 11.44 6.94 3.04
N GLY A 34 11.55 7.17 4.35
CA GLY A 34 10.83 8.24 5.06
C GLY A 34 9.78 7.75 6.05
N ALA A 35 9.34 6.48 5.98
CA ALA A 35 8.53 5.84 7.01
C ALA A 35 9.27 5.74 8.34
N ALA A 36 8.54 5.65 9.44
CA ALA A 36 9.13 5.53 10.78
C ALA A 36 10.04 4.28 10.85
N GLY A 37 11.29 4.45 11.26
CA GLY A 37 12.27 3.36 11.36
C GLY A 37 13.15 3.13 10.12
N THR A 38 12.93 3.87 9.03
CA THR A 38 13.82 3.83 7.85
C THR A 38 15.03 4.77 8.02
N ASP A 39 16.13 4.44 7.35
CA ASP A 39 17.27 5.35 7.24
C ASP A 39 16.91 6.54 6.35
N LYS A 40 16.69 7.68 7.01
CA LYS A 40 16.26 8.92 6.35
C LYS A 40 17.37 9.53 5.47
N SER A 41 18.62 9.12 5.64
CA SER A 41 19.73 9.59 4.81
C SER A 41 19.70 8.99 3.40
N ALA A 42 18.95 7.91 3.19
CA ALA A 42 18.71 7.32 1.88
C ALA A 42 17.64 8.06 1.05
N CYS A 43 17.02 9.11 1.59
CA CYS A 43 15.99 9.88 0.90
C CYS A 43 16.61 10.82 -0.15
N ASP A 44 16.54 10.42 -1.41
CA ASP A 44 16.87 11.28 -2.55
C ASP A 44 15.70 12.22 -2.85
N ARG A 45 15.86 13.49 -2.48
CA ARG A 45 14.83 14.52 -2.62
C ARG A 45 14.42 14.76 -4.06
N ASP A 46 15.32 14.64 -5.03
CA ASP A 46 15.00 14.88 -6.44
C ASP A 46 14.21 13.70 -7.02
N ARG A 47 14.52 12.48 -6.58
CA ARG A 47 13.80 11.26 -6.96
C ARG A 47 12.38 11.19 -6.41
N TYR A 48 12.19 11.60 -5.15
CA TYR A 48 10.88 11.58 -4.47
C TYR A 48 10.09 12.89 -4.61
N ALA A 49 10.56 13.87 -5.40
CA ALA A 49 9.87 15.13 -5.66
C ALA A 49 8.58 14.99 -6.51
N SER A 50 8.34 13.82 -7.12
CA SER A 50 7.16 13.58 -7.95
C SER A 50 6.55 12.20 -7.71
N LEU A 51 5.22 12.11 -7.80
CA LEU A 51 4.50 10.83 -7.75
C LEU A 51 4.97 9.84 -8.84
N ALA A 52 5.49 10.36 -9.96
CA ALA A 52 6.09 9.54 -11.02
C ALA A 52 7.38 8.82 -10.59
N GLY A 53 8.10 9.32 -9.58
CA GLY A 53 9.23 8.61 -8.95
C GLY A 53 8.78 7.46 -8.04
N TYR A 54 7.56 7.53 -7.52
CA TYR A 54 6.93 6.51 -6.67
C TYR A 54 6.29 5.37 -7.47
N VAL A 55 5.71 5.68 -8.63
CA VAL A 55 4.84 4.72 -9.35
C VAL A 55 5.32 4.36 -10.76
N ARG A 56 6.60 4.55 -11.09
CA ARG A 56 7.11 4.49 -12.48
C ARG A 56 6.78 3.20 -13.24
N ASP A 57 6.61 2.07 -12.55
CA ASP A 57 6.42 0.77 -13.21
C ASP A 57 5.06 0.10 -12.90
N VAL A 58 4.25 0.66 -12.00
CA VAL A 58 3.05 -0.03 -11.44
C VAL A 58 1.73 0.49 -12.02
N VAL A 59 1.69 1.78 -12.44
CA VAL A 59 0.45 2.40 -12.98
C VAL A 59 -0.11 1.71 -14.24
N PRO A 60 0.70 1.30 -15.25
CA PRO A 60 0.16 0.86 -16.54
C PRO A 60 -0.75 -0.38 -16.46
N VAL A 61 -0.62 -1.18 -15.40
CA VAL A 61 -1.40 -2.41 -15.16
C VAL A 61 -2.32 -2.30 -13.94
N SER A 62 -2.52 -1.09 -13.39
CA SER A 62 -3.35 -0.84 -12.22
C SER A 62 -4.79 -0.45 -12.59
N SER A 63 -5.75 -0.73 -11.70
CA SER A 63 -7.12 -0.22 -11.78
C SER A 63 -7.51 0.51 -10.50
N LEU A 64 -8.25 1.62 -10.63
CA LEU A 64 -8.74 2.40 -9.51
C LEU A 64 -10.13 1.90 -9.09
N VAL A 65 -10.27 1.49 -7.83
CA VAL A 65 -11.55 1.15 -7.21
C VAL A 65 -11.80 2.10 -6.04
N VAL A 66 -12.96 2.77 -6.05
CA VAL A 66 -13.42 3.60 -4.93
C VAL A 66 -14.24 2.73 -3.99
N VAL A 67 -13.82 2.63 -2.73
CA VAL A 67 -14.52 1.88 -1.69
C VAL A 67 -15.27 2.87 -0.79
N ASP A 68 -16.54 2.60 -0.51
CA ASP A 68 -17.34 3.38 0.44
C ASP A 68 -16.95 3.01 1.89
N ALA A 69 -15.81 3.52 2.31
CA ALA A 69 -15.27 3.34 3.65
C ALA A 69 -15.11 4.71 4.34
N LYS A 70 -15.51 4.78 5.62
CA LYS A 70 -15.46 6.02 6.40
C LYS A 70 -14.15 6.14 7.20
N GLY A 71 -13.58 7.35 7.22
CA GLY A 71 -12.36 7.69 7.97
C GLY A 71 -11.08 7.67 7.11
N HIS A 72 -9.97 8.13 7.69
CA HIS A 72 -8.70 8.29 6.96
C HIS A 72 -7.94 6.99 6.70
N CYS A 73 -8.24 5.90 7.45
CA CYS A 73 -7.54 4.62 7.38
C CYS A 73 -8.51 3.44 7.20
N PRO A 74 -9.13 3.28 6.02
CA PRO A 74 -10.17 2.27 5.79
C PRO A 74 -9.65 0.83 5.84
N HIS A 75 -8.36 0.59 5.61
CA HIS A 75 -7.70 -0.70 5.81
C HIS A 75 -7.63 -1.14 7.29
N PHE A 76 -7.82 -0.21 8.23
CA PHE A 76 -7.91 -0.50 9.66
C PHE A 76 -9.37 -0.54 10.13
N SER A 77 -10.21 0.41 9.70
CA SER A 77 -11.59 0.51 10.14
C SER A 77 -12.57 -0.41 9.39
N ALA A 78 -12.24 -0.82 8.16
CA ALA A 78 -13.07 -1.67 7.31
C ALA A 78 -12.21 -2.63 6.45
N PRO A 79 -11.34 -3.46 7.04
CA PRO A 79 -10.41 -4.33 6.31
C PRO A 79 -11.13 -5.30 5.35
N GLU A 80 -12.28 -5.85 5.77
CA GLU A 80 -13.12 -6.76 4.97
C GLU A 80 -13.54 -6.14 3.62
N GLN A 81 -13.90 -4.86 3.61
CA GLN A 81 -14.32 -4.15 2.39
C GLN A 81 -13.14 -3.96 1.42
N ILE A 82 -11.94 -3.71 1.96
CA ILE A 82 -10.72 -3.58 1.18
C ILE A 82 -10.32 -4.94 0.59
N VAL A 83 -10.35 -6.02 1.38
CA VAL A 83 -10.09 -7.39 0.90
C VAL A 83 -11.04 -7.75 -0.23
N ALA A 84 -12.34 -7.50 -0.07
CA ALA A 84 -13.34 -7.80 -1.09
C ALA A 84 -13.10 -7.04 -2.41
N ALA A 85 -12.78 -5.74 -2.33
CA ALA A 85 -12.46 -4.93 -3.50
C ALA A 85 -11.22 -5.45 -4.24
N MET A 86 -10.17 -5.84 -3.50
CA MET A 86 -8.96 -6.39 -4.10
C MET A 86 -9.19 -7.78 -4.71
N ARG A 87 -10.01 -8.63 -4.09
CA ARG A 87 -10.40 -9.93 -4.66
C ARG A 87 -11.23 -9.79 -5.93
N GLY A 88 -12.00 -8.71 -6.10
CA GLY A 88 -12.73 -8.44 -7.35
C GLY A 88 -11.86 -8.02 -8.53
N PHE A 89 -10.58 -7.71 -8.30
CA PHE A 89 -9.62 -7.35 -9.35
C PHE A 89 -8.80 -8.55 -9.86
N LEU A 90 -8.70 -9.62 -9.07
CA LEU A 90 -7.95 -10.85 -9.37
C LEU A 90 -8.78 -11.83 -10.21
#